data_AF-A0A2V9WTX3-F1
#
_entry.id   AF-A0A2V9WTX3-F1
#
_cell.length_a   1.000
_cell.length_b   1.000
_cell.length_c   1.000
_cell.angle_alpha   90.00
_cell.angle_beta   90.00
_cell.angle_gamma   90.00
#
_symmetry.space_group_name_H-M   'P 1'
#
loop_
_entity.id
_entity.type
_entity.pdbx_description
1 polymer ?
#
loop_
_entity_poly.entity_id
_entity_poly.type
_entity_poly.pdbx_seq_one_letter_code
_entity_poly.pdbx_strand_id
1 'polypeptide(L)'
;MPEMERRSFLGLAVASLPLTLFTQSSRVEAPASGALVPAGEDRFAKIRPIPTGSSTFKVSTQDSQGGLFVMEHSNQKKGGPPAIYTTTKTSGST
;
A
#
# COMPACT_ATOMS: atom_id res chain seq x y z
N MET A 1 -3.91 13.95 48.10
CA MET A 1 -3.66 13.09 46.92
C MET A 1 -2.16 13.01 46.75
N PRO A 2 -1.52 11.83 46.75
CA PRO A 2 -0.09 11.76 46.51
C PRO A 2 0.21 12.24 45.09
N GLU A 3 1.26 13.07 44.97
CA GLU A 3 1.79 13.58 43.70
C GLU A 3 2.21 12.38 42.83
N MET A 4 1.73 12.35 41.59
CA MET A 4 1.87 11.19 40.74
C MET A 4 3.14 11.28 39.89
N GLU A 5 4.20 10.59 40.34
CA GLU A 5 5.51 10.55 39.68
C GLU A 5 5.41 9.98 38.24
N ARG A 6 5.51 10.87 37.25
CA ARG A 6 5.32 10.56 35.81
C ARG A 6 6.22 9.44 35.30
N ARG A 7 7.41 9.29 35.88
CA ARG A 7 8.40 8.25 35.52
C ARG A 7 7.98 6.87 36.01
N SER A 8 7.36 6.79 37.20
CA SER A 8 6.82 5.53 37.72
C SER A 8 5.64 5.03 36.90
N PHE A 9 4.78 5.94 36.44
CA PHE A 9 3.64 5.60 35.58
C PHE A 9 4.06 5.02 34.23
N LEU A 10 5.07 5.62 33.59
CA LEU A 10 5.56 5.14 32.31
C LEU A 10 6.25 3.77 32.44
N GLY A 11 7.00 3.56 33.53
CA GLY A 11 7.62 2.27 33.83
C GLY A 11 6.60 1.14 34.00
N LEU A 12 5.51 1.39 34.72
CA LEU A 12 4.42 0.42 34.90
C LEU A 12 3.69 0.10 33.58
N ALA A 13 3.51 1.09 32.71
CA ALA A 13 2.87 0.90 31.40
C ALA A 13 3.72 0.04 30.45
N VAL A 14 5.05 0.16 30.51
CA VAL A 14 5.94 -0.69 29.69
C VAL A 14 6.04 -2.10 30.26
N ALA A 15 6.03 -2.26 31.59
CA ALA A 15 6.07 -3.57 32.24
C ALA A 15 4.79 -4.41 32.02
N SER A 16 3.66 -3.79 31.70
CA SER A 16 2.40 -4.49 31.42
C SER A 16 2.21 -4.88 29.96
N LEU A 17 3.11 -4.46 29.06
CA LEU A 17 3.04 -4.85 27.66
C LEU A 17 3.42 -6.33 27.50
N PRO A 18 2.51 -7.18 27.01
CA PRO A 18 2.84 -8.58 26.77
C PRO A 18 3.91 -8.68 25.69
N LEU A 19 5.07 -9.26 26.04
CA LEU A 19 6.21 -9.44 25.12
C LEU A 19 5.84 -10.19 23.84
N THR A 20 4.76 -10.97 23.86
CA THR A 20 4.24 -11.72 22.70
C THR A 20 3.77 -10.82 21.55
N LEU A 21 3.46 -9.53 21.80
CA LEU A 21 3.11 -8.58 20.74
C LEU A 21 4.30 -8.21 19.85
N PHE A 22 5.53 -8.32 20.35
CA PHE A 22 6.73 -8.03 19.57
C PHE A 22 7.19 -9.21 18.69
N THR A 23 6.61 -10.40 18.88
CA THR A 23 7.01 -11.61 18.14
C THR A 23 6.26 -11.76 16.81
N GLN A 24 5.19 -10.99 16.59
CA GLN A 24 4.42 -11.06 15.33
C GLN A 24 5.10 -10.22 14.24
N SER A 25 6.27 -10.68 13.78
CA SER A 25 6.74 -10.33 12.45
C SER A 25 5.98 -11.23 11.47
N SER A 26 5.04 -10.65 10.73
CA SER A 26 4.44 -11.32 9.58
C SER A 26 5.53 -11.52 8.53
N ARG A 27 6.24 -12.65 8.61
CA ARG A 27 7.10 -13.11 7.53
C ARG A 27 6.17 -13.42 6.36
N VAL A 28 6.09 -12.49 5.42
CA VAL A 28 5.43 -12.74 4.13
C VAL A 28 6.28 -13.79 3.43
N GLU A 29 5.78 -15.03 3.40
CA GLU A 29 6.41 -16.10 2.64
C GLU A 29 6.29 -15.72 1.15
N ALA A 30 7.45 -15.54 0.51
CA ALA A 30 7.48 -15.23 -0.91
C ALA A 30 6.78 -16.37 -1.66
N PRO A 31 5.89 -16.07 -2.62
CA PRO A 31 5.20 -17.09 -3.39
C PRO A 31 6.22 -18.06 -4.02
N ALA A 32 5.99 -19.36 -3.88
CA ALA A 32 6.91 -20.42 -4.28
C ALA A 32 7.19 -20.48 -5.80
N SER A 33 6.41 -19.75 -6.61
CA SER A 33 6.56 -19.65 -8.05
C SER A 33 6.12 -18.25 -8.50
N GLY A 34 7.03 -17.51 -9.14
CA GLY A 34 6.70 -16.25 -9.79
C GLY A 34 6.08 -16.50 -11.18
N ALA A 35 4.97 -15.84 -11.49
CA ALA A 35 4.43 -15.84 -12.85
C ALA A 35 5.22 -14.84 -13.72
N LEU A 36 5.85 -15.33 -14.79
CA LEU A 36 6.43 -14.47 -15.81
C LEU A 36 5.33 -14.00 -16.76
N VAL A 37 5.10 -12.68 -16.81
CA VAL A 37 4.15 -12.05 -17.73
C VAL A 37 4.95 -11.19 -18.71
N PRO A 38 5.07 -11.59 -20.00
CA PRO A 38 5.79 -10.84 -21.03
C PRO A 38 5.27 -9.42 -21.20
N ALA A 39 6.08 -8.52 -21.77
CA ALA A 39 5.67 -7.15 -22.09
C ALA A 39 4.41 -7.14 -23.00
N GLY A 40 3.48 -6.21 -22.75
CA GLY A 40 2.21 -6.14 -23.48
C GLY A 40 1.17 -7.22 -23.13
N GLU A 41 1.55 -8.31 -22.46
CA GLU A 41 0.61 -9.32 -21.99
C GLU A 41 -0.02 -8.97 -20.63
N ASP A 42 -1.11 -9.66 -20.30
CA ASP A 42 -1.85 -9.52 -19.05
C ASP A 42 -1.89 -10.84 -18.28
N ARG A 43 -1.71 -10.77 -16.96
CA ARG A 43 -1.74 -11.90 -16.02
C ARG A 43 -3.01 -12.75 -16.12
N PHE A 44 -4.13 -12.15 -16.53
CA PHE A 44 -5.45 -12.76 -16.67
C PHE A 44 -5.93 -12.79 -18.12
N ALA A 45 -5.04 -12.56 -19.09
CA ALA A 45 -5.34 -12.41 -20.50
C ALA A 45 -6.42 -11.35 -20.80
N LYS A 46 -6.50 -10.29 -19.97
CA LYS A 46 -7.48 -9.20 -20.09
C LYS A 46 -6.80 -7.84 -20.23
N ILE A 47 -6.68 -7.36 -21.46
CA ILE A 47 -6.26 -5.98 -21.73
C ILE A 47 -7.39 -5.02 -21.38
N ARG A 48 -7.09 -4.01 -20.56
CA ARG A 48 -8.05 -2.99 -20.14
C ARG A 48 -7.82 -1.70 -20.92
N PRO A 49 -8.70 -1.32 -21.86
CA PRO A 49 -8.55 -0.06 -22.60
C PRO A 49 -8.84 1.13 -21.69
N ILE A 50 -8.10 2.22 -21.90
CA ILE A 50 -8.36 3.53 -21.28
C ILE A 50 -8.24 4.63 -22.36
N PRO A 51 -8.78 5.84 -22.15
CA PRO A 51 -8.86 6.86 -23.22
C PRO A 51 -7.55 7.22 -23.91
N THR A 52 -6.41 7.08 -23.22
CA THR A 52 -5.07 7.42 -23.73
C THR A 52 -4.21 6.21 -24.07
N GLY A 53 -4.74 4.98 -23.96
CA GLY A 53 -3.97 3.77 -24.20
C GLY A 53 -4.59 2.51 -23.61
N SER A 54 -3.76 1.67 -23.00
CA SER A 54 -4.22 0.43 -22.37
C SER A 54 -3.41 0.09 -21.13
N SER A 55 -4.01 -0.72 -20.26
CA SER A 55 -3.36 -1.23 -19.06
C SER A 55 -3.48 -2.76 -18.99
N THR A 56 -2.41 -3.39 -18.54
CA THR A 56 -2.38 -4.82 -18.22
C THR A 56 -1.81 -5.02 -16.82
N PHE A 57 -2.22 -6.09 -16.16
CA PHE A 57 -1.72 -6.49 -14.84
C PHE A 57 -0.56 -7.46 -15.04
N LYS A 58 0.56 -7.20 -14.35
CA LYS A 58 1.72 -8.09 -14.31
C LYS A 58 1.76 -8.91 -13.02
N VAL A 59 1.37 -8.28 -11.91
CA VAL A 59 1.30 -8.90 -10.59
C VAL A 59 -0.02 -8.51 -9.93
N SER A 60 -0.79 -9.51 -9.54
CA SER A 60 -1.99 -9.34 -8.71
C SER A 60 -1.63 -9.35 -7.23
N THR A 61 -2.45 -8.71 -6.40
CA THR A 61 -2.32 -8.84 -4.94
C THR A 61 -2.50 -10.29 -4.47
N GLN A 62 -3.24 -11.12 -5.21
CA GLN A 62 -3.35 -12.55 -4.94
C GLN A 62 -2.01 -13.29 -5.14
N ASP A 63 -1.17 -12.83 -6.07
CA ASP A 63 0.14 -13.44 -6.32
C ASP A 63 1.13 -13.14 -5.17
N SER A 64 0.87 -12.11 -4.35
CA SER A 64 1.83 -11.56 -3.37
C SER A 64 1.27 -11.47 -1.95
N GLN A 65 0.13 -12.12 -1.66
CA GLN A 65 -0.59 -11.99 -0.38
C GLN A 65 -0.87 -10.52 0.02
N GLY A 66 -1.10 -9.66 -0.97
CA GLY A 66 -1.35 -8.23 -0.80
C GLY A 66 -0.09 -7.35 -0.78
N GLY A 67 1.11 -7.93 -0.82
CA GLY A 67 2.36 -7.18 -0.72
C GLY A 67 2.75 -6.38 -1.97
N LEU A 68 2.21 -6.73 -3.14
CA LEU A 68 2.58 -6.13 -4.41
C LEU A 68 1.45 -6.16 -5.44
N PHE A 69 1.27 -5.04 -6.13
CA PHE A 69 0.47 -4.92 -7.33
C PHE A 69 1.28 -4.19 -8.40
N VAL A 70 1.34 -4.75 -9.61
CA VAL A 70 2.07 -4.16 -10.74
C VAL A 70 1.18 -4.14 -11.96
N MET A 71 1.10 -2.97 -12.60
CA MET A 71 0.43 -2.78 -13.88
C MET A 71 1.41 -2.21 -14.90
N GLU A 72 1.31 -2.69 -16.14
CA GLU A 72 1.93 -2.05 -17.30
C GLU A 72 0.90 -1.11 -17.93
N HIS A 73 1.31 0.11 -18.23
CA HIS A 73 0.49 1.07 -18.94
C HIS A 73 1.20 1.52 -20.22
N SER A 74 0.56 1.27 -21.36
CA SER A 74 1.03 1.69 -22.67
C SER A 74 0.26 2.93 -23.14
N ASN A 75 0.95 4.06 -23.24
CA ASN A 75 0.40 5.30 -23.75
C ASN A 75 0.41 5.32 -25.28
N GLN A 76 -0.73 5.63 -25.91
CA GLN A 76 -0.80 5.89 -27.34
C GLN A 76 -0.73 7.38 -27.68
N LYS A 77 -0.87 8.25 -26.68
CA LYS A 77 -0.74 9.71 -26.80
C LYS A 77 0.03 10.25 -25.61
N LYS A 78 0.72 11.38 -25.80
CA LYS A 78 1.40 12.08 -24.70
C LYS A 78 0.35 12.48 -23.64
N GLY A 79 0.64 12.14 -22.39
CA GLY A 79 -0.21 12.43 -21.26
C GLY A 79 0.24 11.67 -20.02
N GLY A 80 -0.35 12.02 -18.88
CA GLY A 80 -0.18 11.33 -17.61
C GLY A 80 -1.37 11.67 -16.72
N PRO A 81 -1.49 11.04 -15.54
CA PRO A 81 -2.52 11.42 -14.57
C PRO A 81 -2.45 12.94 -14.32
N PRO A 82 -3.60 13.64 -14.31
CA PRO A 82 -3.65 15.03 -13.88
C PRO A 82 -2.99 15.18 -12.51
N ALA A 83 -2.28 16.28 -12.29
CA ALA A 83 -1.76 16.60 -10.97
C ALA A 83 -2.94 16.70 -9.99
N ILE A 84 -2.92 15.90 -8.93
CA ILE A 84 -3.90 16.01 -7.85
C ILE A 84 -3.53 17.25 -7.04
N TYR A 85 -4.29 18.33 -7.19
CA TYR A 85 -4.23 19.47 -6.29
C TYR A 85 -5.24 19.27 -5.16
N THR A 86 -4.77 19.14 -3.91
CA THR A 86 -5.63 19.24 -2.74
C THR A 86 -5.97 20.71 -2.50
N THR A 87 -7.19 21.12 -2.82
CA THR A 87 -7.68 22.45 -2.44
C THR A 87 -7.98 22.45 -0.94
N THR A 88 -7.14 23.08 -0.13
CA THR A 88 -7.50 23.44 1.24
C THR A 88 -8.53 24.56 1.17
N LYS A 89 -9.79 24.22 1.46
CA LYS A 89 -10.87 25.19 1.56
C LYS A 89 -10.68 25.99 2.85
N THR A 90 -10.07 27.16 2.78
CA THR A 90 -10.01 28.09 3.92
C THR A 90 -11.41 28.66 4.13
N SER A 91 -12.11 28.17 5.15
CA SER A 91 -13.39 28.72 5.60
C SER A 91 -13.14 30.07 6.25
N GLY A 92 -13.29 31.15 5.49
CA GLY A 92 -13.42 32.49 6.06
C GLY A 92 -14.77 32.63 6.75
N SER A 93 -14.74 32.80 8.07
CA SER A 93 -15.88 33.26 8.86
C SER A 93 -16.11 34.74 8.55
N THR A 94 -17.29 35.06 8.07
CA THR A 94 -17.84 36.43 8.13
C THR A 94 -18.45 36.67 9.50
#